data_AF-A0A9Q9NAH3-F1
#
_entry.id   AF-A0A9Q9NAH3-F1
#
_cell.length_a   1.000
_cell.length_b   1.000
_cell.length_c   1.000
_cell.angle_alpha   90.00
_cell.angle_beta   90.00
_cell.angle_gamma   90.00
#
_symmetry.space_group_name_H-M   'P 1'
#
loop_
_entity.id
_entity.type
_entity.pdbx_description
1 polymer ?
#
loop_
_entity_poly.entity_id
_entity_poly.type
_entity_poly.pdbx_seq_one_letter_code
_entity_poly.pdbx_strand_id
1 'polypeptide(L)' 'MYHIDGFAVLTEYRYKGIGSRIQAAVGGMAGEKPVILVADAEDTAKDMYVKQGYTYMGFQYSALKE' A
#
# COMPACT_ATOMS: atom_id res chain seq x y z
N MET A 1 6.95 8.61 11.35
CA MET A 1 6.03 7.63 10.74
C MET A 1 5.41 8.28 9.53
N TYR A 2 5.45 7.63 8.37
CA TYR A 2 4.82 8.10 7.15
C TYR A 2 3.58 7.25 6.86
N HIS A 3 2.55 7.89 6.34
CA HIS A 3 1.33 7.22 5.90
C HIS A 3 1.19 7.38 4.39
N ILE A 4 0.99 6.27 3.68
CA ILE A 4 0.61 6.29 2.27
C ILE A 4 -0.91 6.26 2.22
N ASP A 5 -1.49 7.30 1.65
CA ASP A 5 -2.93 7.43 1.42
C ASP A 5 -3.22 7.47 -0.09
N GLY A 6 -4.33 6.87 -0.53
CA GLY A 6 -4.77 6.93 -1.92
C GLY A 6 -3.84 6.28 -2.96
N PHE A 7 -3.00 5.31 -2.57
CA PHE A 7 -2.13 4.63 -3.52
C PHE A 7 -2.92 3.71 -4.45
N ALA A 8 -2.86 4.00 -5.75
CA ALA A 8 -3.47 3.17 -6.78
C ALA A 8 -2.59 3.12 -8.04
N VAL A 9 -2.61 1.97 -8.71
CA VAL A 9 -2.08 1.81 -10.06
C VAL A 9 -3.25 1.49 -10.99
N LEU A 10 -3.37 2.28 -12.05
CA LEU A 10 -4.36 2.06 -13.11
C LEU A 10 -4.31 0.61 -13.61
N THR A 11 -5.46 -0.01 -13.80
CA THR A 11 -5.59 -1.45 -14.09
C THR A 11 -4.75 -1.89 -15.29
N GLU A 12 -4.71 -1.08 -16.34
CA GLU A 12 -3.92 -1.31 -17.58
C GLU A 12 -2.39 -1.31 -17.37
N TYR A 13 -1.96 -0.80 -16.22
CA TYR A 13 -0.57 -0.63 -15.81
C TYR A 13 -0.19 -1.51 -14.61
N ARG A 14 -1.11 -2.33 -14.09
CA ARG A 14 -0.81 -3.30 -13.01
C ARG A 14 0.13 -4.40 -13.50
N TYR A 15 0.77 -5.08 -12.55
CA TYR A 15 1.73 -6.18 -12.78
C TYR A 15 2.99 -5.83 -13.60
N LYS A 16 3.19 -4.54 -13.95
CA LYS A 16 4.39 -4.04 -14.64
C LYS A 16 5.48 -3.53 -13.69
N GLY A 17 5.36 -3.82 -12.38
CA GLY A 17 6.31 -3.37 -11.35
C GLY A 17 6.22 -1.89 -10.97
N ILE A 18 5.27 -1.12 -11.54
CA ILE A 18 5.11 0.31 -11.28
C ILE A 18 4.81 0.57 -9.80
N GLY A 19 3.87 -0.18 -9.23
CA GLY A 19 3.51 -0.02 -7.82
C GLY A 19 4.69 -0.29 -6.89
N SER A 20 5.49 -1.32 -7.19
CA SER A 20 6.68 -1.65 -6.41
C SER A 20 7.77 -0.58 -6.51
N ARG A 21 7.92 0.03 -7.68
CA ARG A 21 8.89 1.10 -7.88
C ARG A 21 8.49 2.38 -7.13
N ILE A 22 7.20 2.70 -7.09
CA ILE A 22 6.68 3.82 -6.27
C ILE A 22 6.89 3.54 -4.78
N GLN A 23 6.51 2.34 -4.31
CA GLN A 23 6.68 1.95 -2.90
C GLN A 23 8.16 1.97 -2.46
N ALA A 24 9.07 1.48 -3.31
CA ALA A 24 10.50 1.55 -3.04
C ALA A 24 11.02 2.99 -2.96
N ALA A 25 10.54 3.89 -3.83
CA ALA A 25 10.89 5.30 -3.78
C ALA A 25 10.38 5.95 -2.47
N VAL A 26 9.16 5.65 -2.05
CA VAL A 26 8.61 6.13 -0.77
C VAL A 26 9.40 5.57 0.41
N GLY A 27 9.77 4.29 0.39
CA GLY A 27 10.65 3.69 1.40
C GLY A 27 12.01 4.42 1.49
N GLY A 28 12.61 4.74 0.35
CA GLY A 28 13.84 5.54 0.30
C GLY A 28 13.69 6.94 0.89
N MET A 29 12.55 7.60 0.65
CA MET A 29 12.25 8.91 1.24
C MET A 29 11.94 8.83 2.75
N ALA A 30 11.36 7.73 3.20
CA ALA A 30 11.03 7.51 4.60
C ALA A 30 12.26 7.21 5.47
N GLY A 31 13.31 6.66 4.87
CA GLY A 31 14.54 6.26 5.57
C GLY A 31 14.23 5.20 6.62
N GLU A 32 14.65 5.45 7.86
CA GLU A 32 14.41 4.54 8.99
C GLU A 32 12.98 4.65 9.57
N LYS A 33 12.19 5.63 9.12
CA LYS A 33 10.84 5.83 9.67
C LYS A 33 9.90 4.77 9.10
N PRO A 34 9.06 4.13 9.93
CA PRO A 34 8.09 3.16 9.44
C PRO A 34 7.08 3.82 8.51
N VAL A 35 6.77 3.12 7.42
CA VAL A 35 5.74 3.45 6.45
C VAL A 35 4.56 2.53 6.69
N ILE A 36 3.39 3.10 6.92
CA ILE A 36 2.14 2.35 7.03
C ILE A 36 1.19 2.75 5.90
N LEU A 37 0.29 1.83 5.55
CA LEU A 37 -0.75 2.06 4.57
C LEU A 37 -2.01 1.30 4.99
N VAL A 38 -3.16 1.85 4.61
CA VAL A 38 -4.44 1.16 4.75
C VAL A 38 -4.83 0.63 3.36
N ALA A 39 -5.05 -0.67 3.26
CA ALA A 39 -5.51 -1.32 2.04
C ALA A 39 -6.96 -1.76 2.22
N ASP A 40 -7.76 -1.61 1.18
CA ASP A 40 -9.14 -2.09 1.19
C ASP A 40 -9.19 -3.63 1.27
N ALA A 41 -10.30 -4.18 1.79
CA ALA A 41 -10.50 -5.62 1.89
C ALA A 41 -10.43 -6.30 0.52
N GLU A 42 -10.94 -5.66 -0.53
CA GLU A 42 -11.02 -6.16 -1.90
C GLU A 42 -9.76 -5.85 -2.73
N ASP A 43 -8.73 -5.24 -2.13
CA ASP A 43 -7.58 -4.74 -2.86
C ASP A 43 -6.62 -5.84 -3.33
N THR A 44 -6.46 -5.94 -4.66
CA THR A 44 -5.45 -6.79 -5.32
C THR A 44 -3.99 -6.44 -4.98
N ALA A 45 -3.74 -5.27 -4.42
CA ALA A 45 -2.41 -4.83 -4.00
C ALA A 45 -1.90 -5.54 -2.73
N LYS A 46 -2.75 -6.27 -1.99
CA LYS A 46 -2.34 -7.03 -0.79
C LYS A 46 -1.17 -7.97 -1.04
N ASP A 47 -1.23 -8.75 -2.12
CA ASP A 47 -0.15 -9.67 -2.50
C ASP A 47 1.17 -8.93 -2.76
N MET A 48 1.08 -7.74 -3.37
CA MET A 48 2.23 -6.88 -3.61
C MET A 48 2.83 -6.36 -2.30
N TYR A 49 2.01 -5.92 -1.34
CA TYR A 49 2.50 -5.44 -0.04
C TYR A 49 3.22 -6.55 0.74
N VAL A 50 2.65 -7.76 0.77
CA VAL A 50 3.28 -8.92 1.42
C VAL A 50 4.63 -9.24 0.77
N LYS A 51 4.71 -9.24 -0.56
CA LYS A 51 5.98 -9.44 -1.29
C LYS A 51 7.03 -8.36 -1.02
N GLN A 52 6.60 -7.16 -0.66
CA GLN A 52 7.47 -6.04 -0.29
C GLN A 52 7.89 -6.06 1.19
N GLY A 53 7.42 -7.03 1.98
CA GLY A 53 7.77 -7.16 3.38
C GLY A 53 6.88 -6.35 4.33
N TYR A 54 5.72 -5.86 3.87
CA TYR A 54 4.73 -5.27 4.79
C TYR A 54 4.14 -6.35 5.68
N THR A 55 4.08 -6.06 6.97
CA THR A 55 3.41 -6.90 7.96
C THR A 55 2.02 -6.36 8.24
N TYR A 56 1.04 -7.25 8.20
CA TYR A 56 -0.33 -6.92 8.60
C TYR A 56 -0.39 -6.55 10.08
N MET A 57 -0.89 -5.36 10.38
CA MET A 57 -0.98 -4.81 11.75
C MET A 57 -2.39 -4.85 12.34
N GLY A 58 -3.42 -4.86 11.50
CA GLY A 58 -4.81 -4.83 11.94
C GLY A 58 -5.76 -4.39 10.83
N PHE A 59 -7.04 -4.27 11.18
CA PHE A 59 -8.11 -3.84 10.31
C PHE A 59 -9.04 -2.88 11.07
N GLN A 60 -9.69 -1.98 10.34
CA GLN A 60 -10.67 -1.08 10.89
C GLN A 60 -11.97 -1.22 10.08
N TYR A 61 -13.10 -1.41 10.76
CA TYR A 61 -14.40 -1.33 10.12
C TYR A 61 -14.74 0.14 9.85
N SER A 62 -14.99 0.47 8.59
CA SER A 62 -15.55 1.75 8.19
C SER A 62 -16.98 1.50 7.71
N ALA A 63 -17.97 1.98 8.46
CA ALA A 63 -19.36 1.97 8.00
C ALA A 63 -19.61 3.25 7.23
N LEU A 64 -19.65 3.18 5.90
CA LEU A 64 -20.20 4.26 5.11
C LEU A 64 -21.72 4.14 5.20
N LYS A 65 -22.37 5.10 5.86
CA LYS A 65 -23.83 5.19 5.85
C LYS A 65 -24.20 6.00 4.61
N GLU A 66 -24.89 5.35 3.67
CA GLU A 66 -25.50 5.99 2.50
C GLU A 66 -26.64 6.94 2.91
#